data_AF-A0A0D2XPX1-F1
#
_entry.id   AF-A0A0D2XPX1-F1
#
_cell.length_a   1.000
_cell.length_b   1.000
_cell.length_c   1.000
_cell.angle_alpha   90.00
_cell.angle_beta   90.00
_cell.angle_gamma   90.00
#
_symmetry.space_group_name_H-M   'P 1'
#
loop_
_entity.id
_entity.type
_entity.pdbx_description
1 polymer ?
#
loop_
_entity_poly.entity_id
_entity_poly.type
_entity_poly.pdbx_seq_one_letter_code
_entity_poly.pdbx_strand_id
1 'polypeptide(L)'
;MMLIWLQTTASGPLYEGFGRPREELIWSQAFYYGIWAAILYFVDASLMVITFYGASVGHYPNDFNLTPSQRTLMLQTIMFLLYLLVGAVVFSNIENWNYLDTVYWADVTLFTVGFGDFTAQTNLGRALMMPYALVGVISLGLVIGSIRSLVLERGKKQVDARMEEKKRRRIVRTMTKKGKDEVLEPIREPRRQDSMVSQGAQSNNQLPATEYERRKAEFDLMRKIQAQTSYRRRWVAMGISTGVWLILWLLGAYIFVKCEEDYQGWKYFDGFYFCFVSLTTIGYGDSLFQTLGTPLSNLSVMNASS
;
A
#
# COMPACT_ATOMS: atom_id res chain seq x y z
N MET A 1 -8.32 15.15 21.80
CA MET A 1 -9.31 14.79 22.84
C MET A 1 -10.37 15.88 23.05
N MET A 2 -10.04 17.13 23.39
CA MET A 2 -11.04 18.19 23.64
C MET A 2 -11.90 18.58 22.41
N LEU A 3 -11.34 18.53 21.19
CA LEU A 3 -12.06 18.76 19.93
C LEU A 3 -13.09 17.67 19.57
N ILE A 4 -12.84 16.42 19.97
CA ILE A 4 -13.72 15.27 19.70
C ILE A 4 -14.99 15.39 20.53
N TRP A 5 -14.86 15.78 21.81
CA TRP A 5 -15.99 16.05 22.70
C TRP A 5 -16.84 17.24 22.23
N LEU A 6 -16.20 18.28 21.68
CA LEU A 6 -16.93 19.45 21.19
C LEU A 6 -17.76 19.12 19.93
N GLN A 7 -17.21 18.32 19.02
CA GLN A 7 -17.89 17.82 17.82
C GLN A 7 -19.05 16.87 18.16
N THR A 8 -18.88 15.95 19.12
CA THR A 8 -19.96 15.02 19.53
C THR A 8 -21.12 15.74 20.22
N THR A 9 -20.85 16.84 20.93
CA THR A 9 -21.90 17.60 21.64
C THR A 9 -22.65 18.55 20.70
N ALA A 10 -21.98 19.10 19.68
CA ALA A 10 -22.61 19.91 18.64
C ALA A 10 -23.41 19.09 17.60
N SER A 11 -23.10 17.80 17.47
CA SER A 11 -23.74 16.85 16.53
C SER A 11 -24.82 15.98 17.19
N GLY A 12 -25.36 16.42 18.33
CA GLY A 12 -26.49 15.75 18.97
C GLY A 12 -27.67 15.64 18.00
N PRO A 13 -28.57 14.65 18.18
CA PRO A 13 -29.71 14.50 17.30
C PRO A 13 -30.53 15.81 17.29
N LEU A 14 -31.00 16.24 16.13
CA LEU A 14 -31.84 17.44 15.98
C LEU A 14 -33.16 17.23 16.74
N TYR A 15 -33.16 17.56 18.03
CA TYR A 15 -34.30 17.42 18.93
C TYR A 15 -35.35 18.51 18.75
N GLU A 16 -35.03 19.60 18.05
CA GLU A 16 -35.94 20.73 17.87
C GLU A 16 -36.86 20.49 16.66
N GLY A 17 -38.03 19.90 16.91
CA GLY A 17 -39.22 20.14 16.10
C GLY A 17 -39.94 18.93 15.50
N PHE A 18 -39.35 17.73 15.48
CA PHE A 18 -40.00 16.54 14.91
C PHE A 18 -40.34 15.52 16.00
N GLY A 19 -41.63 15.41 16.35
CA GLY A 19 -42.18 14.41 17.27
C GLY A 19 -42.18 12.98 16.69
N ARG A 20 -41.03 12.49 16.21
CA ARG A 20 -40.86 11.13 15.68
C ARG A 20 -40.24 10.19 16.75
N PRO A 21 -40.62 8.89 16.75
CA PRO A 21 -40.13 7.91 17.72
C PRO A 21 -38.61 7.69 17.62
N ARG A 22 -37.99 7.31 18.74
CA ARG A 22 -36.52 7.18 18.94
C ARG A 22 -35.81 6.21 17.98
N GLU A 23 -36.56 5.46 17.19
CA GLU A 23 -36.07 4.40 16.30
C GLU A 23 -35.74 4.92 14.88
N GLU A 24 -36.10 6.16 14.53
CA GLU A 24 -35.83 6.79 13.22
C GLU A 24 -34.77 7.93 13.27
N LEU A 25 -33.95 8.02 14.33
CA LEU A 25 -32.91 9.05 14.40
C LEU A 25 -31.70 8.68 13.53
N ILE A 26 -31.68 9.23 12.32
CA ILE A 26 -30.52 9.21 11.43
C ILE A 26 -29.50 10.23 11.98
N TRP A 27 -28.32 9.74 12.37
CA TRP A 27 -27.21 10.59 12.83
C TRP A 27 -26.72 11.49 11.69
N SER A 28 -26.37 12.74 12.02
CA SER A 28 -25.84 13.67 11.03
C SER A 28 -24.50 13.18 10.45
N GLN A 29 -24.22 13.51 9.19
CA GLN A 29 -22.93 13.18 8.54
C GLN A 29 -21.72 13.69 9.36
N ALA A 30 -21.87 14.84 10.02
CA ALA A 30 -20.86 15.43 10.90
C ALA A 30 -20.48 14.51 12.08
N PHE A 31 -21.44 13.77 12.65
CA PHE A 31 -21.19 12.81 13.71
C PHE A 31 -20.24 11.69 13.24
N TYR A 32 -20.51 11.13 12.05
CA TYR A 32 -19.65 10.09 11.46
C TYR A 32 -18.25 10.63 11.14
N TYR A 33 -18.13 11.83 10.58
CA TYR A 33 -16.82 12.46 10.36
C TYR A 33 -16.05 12.67 11.67
N GLY A 34 -16.73 13.04 12.75
CA GLY A 34 -16.15 13.15 14.08
C GLY A 34 -15.57 11.83 14.60
N ILE A 35 -16.28 10.72 14.39
CA ILE A 35 -15.81 9.37 14.76
C ILE A 35 -14.56 9.01 13.95
N TRP A 36 -14.60 9.16 12.63
CA TRP A 36 -13.47 8.85 11.75
C TRP A 36 -12.24 9.69 12.08
N ALA A 37 -12.42 11.00 12.30
CA ALA A 37 -11.36 11.88 12.73
C ALA A 37 -10.76 11.44 14.09
N ALA A 38 -11.60 11.05 15.05
CA ALA A 38 -11.14 10.56 16.36
C ALA A 38 -10.28 9.30 16.23
N ILE A 39 -10.69 8.34 15.38
CA ILE A 39 -9.92 7.12 15.11
C ILE A 39 -8.57 7.49 14.47
N LEU A 40 -8.55 8.34 13.46
CA LEU A 40 -7.32 8.76 12.78
C LEU A 40 -6.35 9.47 13.75
N TYR A 41 -6.83 10.43 14.53
CA TYR A 41 -5.99 11.12 15.52
C TYR A 41 -5.45 10.17 16.59
N PHE A 42 -6.23 9.18 17.01
CA PHE A 42 -5.77 8.18 17.96
C PHE A 42 -4.66 7.31 17.37
N VAL A 43 -4.80 6.88 16.11
CA VAL A 43 -3.77 6.13 15.39
C VAL A 43 -2.49 6.97 15.25
N ASP A 44 -2.59 8.22 14.79
CA ASP A 44 -1.45 9.12 14.65
C ASP A 44 -0.74 9.38 15.98
N ALA A 45 -1.51 9.64 17.05
CA ALA A 45 -0.95 9.83 18.39
C ALA A 45 -0.25 8.56 18.88
N SER A 46 -0.83 7.37 18.67
CA SER A 46 -0.20 6.11 19.06
C SER A 46 1.11 5.88 18.31
N LEU A 47 1.17 6.20 17.01
CA LEU A 47 2.36 6.08 16.19
C LEU A 47 3.44 7.08 16.64
N MET A 48 3.06 8.31 17.01
CA MET A 48 3.97 9.28 17.61
C MET A 48 4.51 8.82 18.96
N VAL A 49 3.68 8.23 19.81
CA VAL A 49 4.14 7.70 21.12
C VAL A 49 5.12 6.55 20.93
N ILE A 50 4.85 5.63 20.00
CA ILE A 50 5.76 4.51 19.69
C ILE A 50 7.10 5.03 19.16
N THR A 51 7.07 5.99 18.24
CA THR A 51 8.31 6.56 17.67
C THR A 51 9.09 7.35 18.72
N PHE A 52 8.42 8.14 19.56
CA PHE A 52 9.04 8.88 20.66
C PHE A 52 9.62 7.94 21.73
N TYR A 53 8.90 6.90 22.12
CA TYR A 53 9.39 5.88 23.04
C TYR A 53 10.60 5.14 22.46
N GLY A 54 10.55 4.73 21.20
CA GLY A 54 11.68 4.09 20.52
C GLY A 54 12.90 5.01 20.40
N ALA A 55 12.69 6.32 20.21
CA ALA A 55 13.76 7.31 20.25
C ALA A 55 14.36 7.47 21.65
N SER A 56 13.51 7.52 22.68
CA SER A 56 13.94 7.63 24.09
C SER A 56 14.73 6.42 24.58
N VAL A 57 14.40 5.21 24.10
CA VAL A 57 15.11 3.95 24.43
C VAL A 57 16.43 3.80 23.63
N GLY A 58 16.76 4.74 22.74
CA GLY A 58 17.97 4.67 21.92
C GLY A 58 17.92 3.58 20.85
N HIS A 59 16.72 3.11 20.47
CA HIS A 59 16.54 2.11 19.41
C HIS A 59 16.90 2.66 18.02
N TYR A 60 16.78 3.99 17.84
CA TYR A 60 17.12 4.67 16.60
C TYR A 60 18.47 5.36 16.72
N PRO A 61 19.35 5.21 15.71
CA PRO A 61 20.63 5.91 15.70
C PRO A 61 20.40 7.42 15.57
N ASN A 62 21.24 8.23 16.23
CA ASN A 62 21.06 9.69 16.35
C ASN A 62 21.26 10.45 15.01
N ASP A 63 21.75 9.78 13.97
CA ASP A 63 21.94 10.27 12.62
C ASP A 63 20.71 9.98 11.74
N PHE A 64 19.78 10.93 11.71
CA PHE A 64 18.60 10.88 10.84
C PHE A 64 18.92 11.24 9.38
N ASN A 65 19.73 10.39 8.72
CA ASN A 65 20.00 10.52 7.30
C ASN A 65 18.86 9.89 6.48
N LEU A 66 17.74 10.62 6.36
CA LEU A 66 16.69 10.30 5.39
C LEU A 66 17.31 10.16 4.00
N THR A 67 16.95 9.10 3.29
CA THR A 67 17.40 8.96 1.90
C THR A 67 16.79 10.10 1.07
N PRO A 68 17.49 10.59 0.02
CA PRO A 68 16.92 11.61 -0.87
C PRO A 68 15.52 11.22 -1.37
N SER A 69 15.31 9.93 -1.67
CA SER A 69 14.02 9.36 -2.07
C SER A 69 12.92 9.51 -1.02
N GLN A 70 13.24 9.42 0.29
CA GLN A 70 12.27 9.65 1.36
C GLN A 70 11.86 11.12 1.46
N ARG A 71 12.84 12.04 1.40
CA ARG A 71 12.58 13.48 1.45
C ARG A 71 11.74 13.94 0.26
N THR A 72 12.12 13.50 -0.93
CA THR A 72 11.38 13.79 -2.17
C THR A 72 9.96 13.24 -2.12
N LEU A 73 9.77 12.01 -1.62
CA LEU A 73 8.44 11.43 -1.47
C LEU A 73 7.58 12.27 -0.53
N MET A 74 8.09 12.61 0.66
CA MET A 74 7.35 13.43 1.63
C MET A 74 6.91 14.77 1.04
N LEU A 75 7.84 15.50 0.42
CA LEU A 75 7.54 16.78 -0.21
C LEU A 75 6.52 16.65 -1.34
N GLN A 76 6.69 15.66 -2.22
CA GLN A 76 5.74 15.43 -3.31
C GLN A 76 4.35 15.06 -2.81
N THR A 77 4.24 14.21 -1.78
CA THR A 77 2.93 13.85 -1.20
C THR A 77 2.26 15.03 -0.52
N ILE A 78 3.02 15.87 0.20
CA ILE A 78 2.47 17.07 0.84
C ILE A 78 2.00 18.07 -0.22
N MET A 79 2.81 18.33 -1.24
CA MET A 79 2.46 19.23 -2.33
C MET A 79 1.26 18.72 -3.13
N PHE A 80 1.17 17.41 -3.38
CA PHE A 80 0.03 16.79 -4.06
C PHE A 80 -1.27 16.94 -3.26
N LEU A 81 -1.25 16.65 -1.95
CA LEU A 81 -2.41 16.82 -1.07
C LEU A 81 -2.85 18.29 -0.97
N LEU A 82 -1.91 19.22 -0.82
CA LEU A 82 -2.23 20.65 -0.80
C LEU A 82 -2.84 21.11 -2.13
N TYR A 83 -2.26 20.67 -3.24
CA TYR A 83 -2.77 20.99 -4.58
C TYR A 83 -4.20 20.50 -4.79
N LEU A 84 -4.49 19.28 -4.33
CA LEU A 84 -5.83 18.70 -4.35
C LEU A 84 -6.83 19.51 -3.52
N LEU A 85 -6.49 19.82 -2.26
CA LEU A 85 -7.38 20.56 -1.36
C LEU A 85 -7.63 21.99 -1.83
N VAL A 86 -6.60 22.66 -2.38
CA VAL A 86 -6.74 23.99 -2.98
C VAL A 86 -7.63 23.93 -4.22
N GLY A 87 -7.43 22.92 -5.09
CA GLY A 87 -8.31 22.66 -6.22
C GLY A 87 -9.76 22.50 -5.77
N ALA A 88 -10.01 21.68 -4.75
CA ALA A 88 -11.33 21.49 -4.20
C ALA A 88 -11.98 22.79 -3.69
N VAL A 89 -11.24 23.66 -2.99
CA VAL A 89 -11.76 24.97 -2.57
C VAL A 89 -12.11 25.85 -3.78
N VAL A 90 -11.26 25.89 -4.80
CA VAL A 90 -11.51 26.74 -5.98
C VAL A 90 -12.76 26.26 -6.73
N PHE A 91 -12.87 24.96 -7.01
CA PHE A 91 -14.00 24.40 -7.74
C PHE A 91 -15.31 24.41 -6.94
N SER A 92 -15.26 24.29 -5.60
CA SER A 92 -16.47 24.34 -4.77
C SER A 92 -17.12 25.72 -4.86
N ASN A 93 -16.32 26.80 -4.93
CA ASN A 93 -16.81 28.16 -5.08
C ASN A 93 -17.31 28.47 -6.50
N ILE A 94 -16.71 27.88 -7.54
CA ILE A 94 -17.08 28.13 -8.94
C ILE A 94 -18.38 27.38 -9.30
N GLU A 95 -18.45 26.10 -8.95
CA GLU A 95 -19.56 25.22 -9.35
C GLU A 95 -20.65 25.12 -8.27
N ASN A 96 -20.46 25.78 -7.11
CA ASN A 96 -21.38 25.76 -5.95
C ASN A 96 -21.67 24.34 -5.43
N TRP A 97 -20.71 23.44 -5.53
CA TRP A 97 -20.79 22.10 -4.95
C TRP A 97 -20.43 22.13 -3.47
N ASN A 98 -20.89 21.13 -2.72
CA ASN A 98 -20.40 20.92 -1.37
C ASN A 98 -18.87 20.72 -1.41
N TYR A 99 -18.16 21.29 -0.45
CA TYR A 99 -16.71 21.17 -0.38
C TYR A 99 -16.26 19.70 -0.36
N LEU A 100 -16.94 18.84 0.38
CA LEU A 100 -16.59 17.41 0.47
C LEU A 100 -16.80 16.68 -0.87
N ASP A 101 -17.89 16.96 -1.57
CA ASP A 101 -18.15 16.41 -2.91
C ASP A 101 -17.09 16.91 -3.91
N THR A 102 -16.61 18.13 -3.74
CA THR A 102 -15.54 18.70 -4.58
C THR A 102 -14.18 18.08 -4.27
N VAL A 103 -13.89 17.74 -3.00
CA VAL A 103 -12.68 16.98 -2.63
C VAL A 103 -12.71 15.60 -3.29
N TYR A 104 -13.86 14.91 -3.23
CA TYR A 104 -14.06 13.64 -3.92
C TYR A 104 -13.85 13.78 -5.45
N TRP A 105 -14.46 14.79 -6.08
CA TRP A 105 -14.26 15.07 -7.50
C TRP A 105 -12.79 15.35 -7.83
N ALA A 106 -12.09 16.11 -6.98
CA ALA A 106 -10.68 16.42 -7.15
C ALA A 106 -9.81 15.17 -7.06
N ASP A 107 -10.06 14.27 -6.09
CA ASP A 107 -9.42 12.95 -6.01
C ASP A 107 -9.66 12.13 -7.29
N VAL A 108 -10.93 11.93 -7.67
CA VAL A 108 -11.33 11.15 -8.85
C VAL A 108 -10.69 11.70 -10.14
N THR A 109 -10.56 13.02 -10.26
CA THR A 109 -9.93 13.69 -11.39
C THR A 109 -8.41 13.52 -11.38
N LEU A 110 -7.75 13.74 -10.24
CA LEU A 110 -6.28 13.67 -10.14
C LEU A 110 -5.76 12.24 -10.24
N PHE A 111 -6.49 11.27 -9.70
CA PHE A 111 -6.22 9.84 -9.88
C PHE A 111 -6.63 9.32 -11.25
N THR A 112 -7.14 10.18 -12.14
CA THR A 112 -7.53 9.85 -13.52
C THR A 112 -8.60 8.76 -13.61
N VAL A 113 -9.39 8.56 -12.55
CA VAL A 113 -10.50 7.60 -12.55
C VAL A 113 -11.65 8.16 -13.37
N GLY A 114 -12.12 9.37 -13.03
CA GLY A 114 -13.12 10.10 -13.83
C GLY A 114 -14.48 9.42 -13.98
N PHE A 115 -15.17 9.10 -12.88
CA PHE A 115 -16.51 8.48 -12.92
C PHE A 115 -17.58 9.29 -13.68
N GLY A 116 -17.42 10.61 -13.77
CA GLY A 116 -18.31 11.49 -14.54
C GLY A 116 -19.62 11.86 -13.82
N ASP A 117 -19.75 11.56 -12.54
CA ASP A 117 -20.83 11.97 -11.65
C ASP A 117 -20.81 13.48 -11.36
N PHE A 118 -19.64 14.03 -11.06
CA PHE A 118 -19.40 15.47 -10.94
C PHE A 118 -18.58 15.97 -12.13
N THR A 119 -19.09 16.96 -12.85
CA THR A 119 -18.44 17.51 -14.05
C THR A 119 -18.62 19.02 -14.09
N ALA A 120 -17.54 19.76 -14.40
CA ALA A 120 -17.57 21.21 -14.45
C ALA A 120 -18.56 21.69 -15.54
N GLN A 121 -19.60 22.40 -15.13
CA GLN A 121 -20.63 22.90 -16.05
C GLN A 121 -20.35 24.32 -16.49
N THR A 122 -19.66 25.11 -15.67
CA THR A 122 -19.34 26.50 -16.01
C THR A 122 -18.24 26.61 -17.06
N ASN A 123 -18.30 27.64 -17.90
CA ASN A 123 -17.25 27.92 -18.88
C ASN A 123 -15.90 28.16 -18.21
N LEU A 124 -15.91 28.83 -17.05
CA LEU A 124 -14.71 29.09 -16.24
C LEU A 124 -14.16 27.79 -15.64
N GLY A 125 -15.02 26.96 -15.03
CA GLY A 125 -14.63 25.67 -14.46
C GLY A 125 -14.00 24.75 -15.50
N ARG A 126 -14.60 24.64 -16.69
CA ARG A 126 -14.03 23.86 -17.81
C ARG A 126 -12.67 24.39 -18.26
N ALA A 127 -12.50 25.72 -18.33
CA ALA A 127 -11.22 26.33 -18.71
C ALA A 127 -10.12 26.08 -17.65
N LEU A 128 -10.44 26.19 -16.36
CA LEU A 128 -9.50 25.94 -15.26
C LEU A 128 -9.21 24.46 -15.04
N MET A 129 -10.14 23.56 -15.37
CA MET A 129 -9.96 22.12 -15.23
C MET A 129 -8.82 21.59 -16.10
N MET A 130 -8.62 22.15 -17.30
CA MET A 130 -7.56 21.71 -18.23
C MET A 130 -6.14 21.84 -17.64
N PRO A 131 -5.68 23.02 -17.19
CA PRO A 131 -4.38 23.12 -16.53
C PRO A 131 -4.37 22.40 -15.18
N TYR A 132 -5.51 22.36 -14.47
CA TYR A 132 -5.61 21.68 -13.19
C TYR A 132 -5.29 20.17 -13.30
N ALA A 133 -5.94 19.50 -14.25
CA ALA A 133 -5.73 18.09 -14.54
C ALA A 133 -4.30 17.81 -15.04
N LEU A 134 -3.75 18.66 -15.91
CA LEU A 134 -2.39 18.48 -16.44
C LEU A 134 -1.34 18.49 -15.33
N VAL A 135 -1.33 19.52 -14.48
CA VAL A 135 -0.39 19.62 -13.35
C VAL A 135 -0.62 18.49 -12.35
N GLY A 136 -1.89 18.14 -12.15
CA GLY A 136 -2.31 17.03 -11.31
C GLY A 136 -1.72 15.68 -11.72
N VAL A 137 -1.90 15.29 -12.98
CA VAL A 137 -1.39 14.02 -13.54
C VAL A 137 0.13 13.98 -13.51
N ILE A 138 0.80 15.10 -13.80
CA ILE A 138 2.26 15.20 -13.69
C ILE A 138 2.71 14.96 -12.24
N SER A 139 2.06 15.62 -11.27
CA SER A 139 2.36 15.48 -9.85
C SER A 139 2.14 14.04 -9.36
N LEU A 140 1.02 13.42 -9.75
CA LEU A 140 0.72 12.01 -9.43
C LEU A 140 1.80 11.07 -9.99
N GLY A 141 2.23 11.27 -11.25
CA GLY A 141 3.30 10.49 -11.87
C GLY A 141 4.63 10.59 -11.12
N LEU A 142 4.97 11.79 -10.63
CA LEU A 142 6.16 12.00 -9.80
C LEU A 142 6.06 11.25 -8.46
N VAL A 143 4.91 11.31 -7.78
CA VAL A 143 4.66 10.57 -6.54
C VAL A 143 4.81 9.07 -6.76
N ILE A 144 4.18 8.51 -7.81
CA ILE A 144 4.28 7.08 -8.17
C ILE A 144 5.76 6.69 -8.44
N GLY A 145 6.50 7.54 -9.16
CA GLY A 145 7.92 7.36 -9.43
C GLY A 145 8.76 7.29 -8.16
N SER A 146 8.50 8.17 -7.20
CA SER A 146 9.18 8.20 -5.90
C SER A 146 8.79 7.03 -4.99
N ILE A 147 7.54 6.58 -5.03
CA ILE A 147 7.12 5.36 -4.33
C ILE A 147 7.89 4.17 -4.89
N ARG A 148 8.00 4.04 -6.21
CA ARG A 148 8.78 2.97 -6.85
C ARG A 148 10.23 3.00 -6.42
N SER A 149 10.88 4.17 -6.39
CA SER A 149 12.28 4.27 -5.97
C SER A 149 12.46 3.87 -4.50
N LEU A 150 11.56 4.29 -3.61
CA LEU A 150 11.58 3.93 -2.20
C LEU A 150 11.39 2.42 -1.98
N VAL A 151 10.42 1.82 -2.66
CA VAL A 151 10.14 0.38 -2.60
C VAL A 151 11.35 -0.41 -3.11
N LEU A 152 11.99 0.03 -4.18
CA LEU A 152 13.20 -0.62 -4.71
C LEU A 152 14.39 -0.46 -3.76
N GLU A 153 14.60 0.72 -3.15
CA GLU A 153 15.70 0.96 -2.20
C GLU A 153 15.57 0.10 -0.94
N ARG A 154 14.37 0.03 -0.35
CA ARG A 154 14.11 -0.71 0.89
C ARG A 154 13.92 -2.21 0.65
N GLY A 155 13.14 -2.58 -0.36
CA GLY A 155 12.78 -3.96 -0.67
C GLY A 155 13.94 -4.78 -1.22
N LYS A 156 14.75 -4.21 -2.13
CA LYS A 156 15.85 -4.94 -2.78
C LYS A 156 16.92 -5.36 -1.78
N LYS A 157 17.38 -4.44 -0.91
CA LYS A 157 18.49 -4.72 0.03
C LYS A 157 18.15 -5.78 1.07
N GLN A 158 16.95 -5.70 1.68
CA GLN A 158 16.57 -6.64 2.72
C GLN A 158 16.25 -8.04 2.18
N VAL A 159 15.58 -8.11 1.03
CA VAL A 159 15.24 -9.39 0.39
C VAL A 159 16.49 -10.07 -0.17
N ASP A 160 17.40 -9.31 -0.79
CA ASP A 160 18.66 -9.85 -1.33
C ASP A 160 19.52 -10.47 -0.22
N ALA A 161 19.75 -9.76 0.89
CA ALA A 161 20.55 -10.26 2.00
C ALA A 161 19.95 -11.54 2.62
N ARG A 162 18.63 -11.55 2.88
CA ARG A 162 17.96 -12.70 3.50
C ARG A 162 17.89 -13.92 2.57
N MET A 163 17.71 -13.71 1.27
CA MET A 163 17.64 -14.81 0.28
C MET A 163 19.02 -15.42 0.02
N GLU A 164 20.05 -14.60 -0.10
CA GLU A 164 21.43 -15.05 -0.27
C GLU A 164 21.89 -15.88 0.94
N GLU A 165 21.64 -15.37 2.16
CA GLU A 165 21.99 -16.06 3.38
C GLU A 165 21.27 -17.41 3.54
N LYS A 166 19.95 -17.46 3.29
CA LYS A 166 19.18 -18.72 3.34
C LYS A 166 19.69 -19.74 2.35
N LYS A 167 20.07 -19.33 1.13
CA LYS A 167 20.56 -20.25 0.10
C LYS A 167 21.98 -20.73 0.40
N ARG A 168 22.86 -19.84 0.85
CA ARG A 168 24.20 -20.20 1.36
C ARG A 168 24.09 -21.24 2.47
N ARG A 169 23.25 -21.01 3.48
CA ARG A 169 23.03 -21.95 4.60
C ARG A 169 22.54 -23.33 4.13
N ARG A 170 21.66 -23.41 3.12
CA ARG A 170 21.18 -24.68 2.56
C ARG A 170 22.27 -25.45 1.82
N ILE A 171 23.08 -24.77 1.03
CA ILE A 171 24.17 -25.40 0.27
C ILE A 171 25.25 -25.92 1.20
N VAL A 172 25.67 -25.12 2.18
CA VAL A 172 26.63 -25.56 3.22
C VAL A 172 26.11 -26.80 3.94
N ARG A 173 24.87 -26.77 4.44
CA ARG A 173 24.25 -27.95 5.09
C ARG A 173 24.20 -29.19 4.19
N THR A 174 24.03 -29.01 2.89
CA THR A 174 23.96 -30.13 1.94
C THR A 174 25.35 -30.68 1.61
N MET A 175 26.38 -29.82 1.56
CA MET A 175 27.78 -30.21 1.39
C MET A 175 28.31 -30.95 2.61
N THR A 176 28.02 -30.47 3.83
CA THR A 176 28.36 -31.16 5.09
C THR A 176 27.70 -32.54 5.17
N LYS A 177 26.40 -32.65 4.82
CA LYS A 177 25.72 -33.96 4.80
C LYS A 177 26.27 -34.94 3.75
N LYS A 178 26.90 -34.45 2.69
CA LYS A 178 27.50 -35.27 1.62
C LYS A 178 28.99 -35.53 1.83
N GLY A 179 29.59 -35.06 2.93
CA GLY A 179 31.03 -35.17 3.18
C GLY A 179 31.89 -34.44 2.14
N LYS A 180 31.37 -33.37 1.53
CA LYS A 180 32.08 -32.53 0.56
C LYS A 180 32.39 -31.13 1.12
N ASP A 181 32.39 -31.01 2.44
CA ASP A 181 32.65 -29.79 3.20
C ASP A 181 34.13 -29.45 3.32
N GLU A 182 35.04 -30.36 2.99
CA GLU A 182 36.49 -30.09 2.92
C GLU A 182 36.85 -28.93 1.97
N VAL A 183 36.05 -28.66 0.94
CA VAL A 183 36.22 -27.49 0.06
C VAL A 183 36.02 -26.16 0.82
N LEU A 184 35.29 -26.19 1.94
CA LEU A 184 34.99 -25.02 2.78
C LEU A 184 35.98 -24.83 3.93
N GLU A 185 36.83 -25.83 4.23
CA GLU A 185 37.81 -25.75 5.31
C GLU A 185 39.15 -25.18 4.80
N PRO A 186 39.78 -24.24 5.53
CA PRO A 186 41.13 -23.79 5.20
C PRO A 186 42.12 -24.95 5.32
N ILE A 187 42.97 -25.14 4.31
CA ILE A 187 44.10 -26.07 4.38
C ILE A 187 44.99 -25.56 5.52
N ARG A 188 44.95 -26.20 6.68
CA ARG A 188 45.99 -26.01 7.68
C ARG A 188 47.24 -26.67 7.13
N GLU A 189 48.32 -25.91 7.01
CA GLU A 189 49.63 -26.52 6.85
C GLU A 189 49.78 -27.61 7.91
N PRO A 190 50.24 -28.82 7.55
CA PRO A 190 50.43 -29.87 8.52
C PRO A 190 51.43 -29.37 9.57
N ARG A 191 50.94 -29.12 10.79
CA ARG A 191 51.82 -29.05 11.95
C ARG A 191 52.54 -30.38 12.00
N ARG A 192 53.86 -30.35 11.78
CA ARG A 192 54.73 -31.54 11.82
C ARG A 192 54.48 -32.33 13.11
N GLN A 193 54.31 -33.65 12.96
CA GLN A 193 54.18 -34.72 13.98
C GLN A 193 52.92 -34.64 14.88
N ASP A 194 52.12 -35.69 15.11
CA ASP A 194 52.41 -37.12 15.24
C ASP A 194 51.26 -38.04 14.76
N SER A 195 51.65 -39.28 14.45
CA SER A 195 50.91 -40.42 13.90
C SER A 195 49.75 -40.96 14.77
N MET A 196 48.61 -41.32 14.14
CA MET A 196 48.06 -42.71 14.12
C MET A 196 46.65 -42.77 13.49
N VAL A 197 46.59 -43.48 12.36
CA VAL A 197 45.54 -44.39 11.83
C VAL A 197 44.11 -44.29 12.40
N SER A 198 43.13 -43.99 11.53
CA SER A 198 41.96 -44.84 11.33
C SER A 198 41.47 -44.77 9.88
N GLN A 199 41.54 -45.92 9.21
CA GLN A 199 41.04 -46.17 7.86
C GLN A 199 39.51 -46.11 7.83
N GLY A 200 38.94 -45.58 6.74
CA GLY A 200 37.55 -45.84 6.40
C GLY A 200 36.79 -44.72 5.71
N ALA A 201 37.22 -44.27 4.53
CA ALA A 201 36.32 -43.70 3.53
C ALA A 201 37.01 -43.65 2.15
N GLN A 202 36.69 -44.62 1.28
CA GLN A 202 36.91 -44.46 -0.16
C GLN A 202 35.97 -43.35 -0.66
N SER A 203 36.45 -42.11 -0.68
CA SER A 203 35.81 -41.02 -1.42
C SER A 203 36.71 -40.66 -2.59
N ASN A 204 36.44 -41.29 -3.74
CA ASN A 204 37.04 -40.93 -5.01
C ASN A 204 36.44 -39.58 -5.46
N ASN A 205 36.99 -38.47 -4.98
CA ASN A 205 36.84 -37.14 -5.57
C ASN A 205 38.18 -36.43 -5.38
N GLN A 206 38.87 -36.16 -6.49
CA GLN A 206 40.08 -35.37 -6.52
C GLN A 206 39.89 -34.07 -5.75
N LEU A 207 40.62 -33.94 -4.65
CA LEU A 207 40.83 -32.69 -3.95
C LEU A 207 41.56 -31.72 -4.91
N PRO A 208 41.21 -30.43 -4.95
CA PRO A 208 41.97 -29.45 -5.72
C PRO A 208 43.42 -29.42 -5.20
N ALA A 209 44.39 -29.70 -6.07
CA ALA A 209 45.78 -29.91 -5.68
C ALA A 209 46.47 -28.60 -5.26
N THR A 210 45.87 -27.45 -5.57
CA THR A 210 46.44 -26.11 -5.36
C THR A 210 45.38 -25.16 -4.80
N GLU A 211 45.77 -24.24 -3.90
CA GLU A 211 44.89 -23.20 -3.33
C GLU A 211 44.14 -22.39 -4.41
N TYR A 212 44.80 -22.18 -5.56
CA TYR A 212 44.21 -21.53 -6.73
C TYR A 212 42.98 -22.26 -7.29
N GLU A 213 43.03 -23.60 -7.42
CA GLU A 213 41.91 -24.39 -7.95
C GLU A 213 40.71 -24.37 -6.99
N ARG A 214 40.97 -24.35 -5.68
CA ARG A 214 39.93 -24.20 -4.66
C ARG A 214 39.21 -22.86 -4.76
N ARG A 215 39.97 -21.76 -4.84
CA ARG A 215 39.41 -20.41 -5.00
C ARG A 215 38.59 -20.29 -6.30
N LYS A 216 39.03 -20.94 -7.38
CA LYS A 216 38.29 -20.99 -8.65
C LYS A 216 36.98 -21.76 -8.50
N ALA A 217 36.99 -22.92 -7.84
CA ALA A 217 35.78 -23.71 -7.58
C ALA A 217 34.79 -22.98 -6.65
N GLU A 218 35.28 -22.31 -5.61
CA GLU A 218 34.47 -21.46 -4.73
C GLU A 218 33.83 -20.31 -5.51
N PHE A 219 34.60 -19.63 -6.37
CA PHE A 219 34.10 -18.55 -7.22
C PHE A 219 33.03 -19.03 -8.21
N ASP A 220 33.26 -20.14 -8.90
CA ASP A 220 32.31 -20.70 -9.86
C ASP A 220 31.02 -21.18 -9.18
N LEU A 221 31.14 -21.75 -7.98
CA LEU A 221 30.00 -22.10 -7.14
C LEU A 221 29.19 -20.86 -6.76
N MET A 222 29.85 -19.82 -6.24
CA MET A 222 29.18 -18.57 -5.86
C MET A 222 28.49 -17.93 -7.05
N ARG A 223 29.13 -17.89 -8.23
CA ARG A 223 28.54 -17.34 -9.45
C ARG A 223 27.29 -18.11 -9.88
N LYS A 224 27.33 -19.45 -9.84
CA LYS A 224 26.15 -20.31 -10.12
C LYS A 224 25.02 -20.07 -9.10
N ILE A 225 25.36 -19.92 -7.82
CA ILE A 225 24.39 -19.63 -6.76
C ILE A 225 23.73 -18.28 -7.02
N GLN A 226 24.50 -17.24 -7.32
CA GLN A 226 24.02 -15.89 -7.56
C GLN A 226 23.10 -15.84 -8.79
N ALA A 227 23.49 -16.48 -9.90
CA ALA A 227 22.69 -16.57 -11.13
C ALA A 227 21.34 -17.28 -10.90
N GLN A 228 21.32 -18.39 -10.16
CA GLN A 228 20.07 -19.07 -9.83
C GLN A 228 19.21 -18.30 -8.81
N THR A 229 19.81 -17.44 -7.98
CA THR A 229 19.08 -16.65 -6.97
C THR A 229 18.38 -15.45 -7.62
N SER A 230 19.01 -14.81 -8.61
CA SER A 230 18.42 -13.66 -9.31
C SER A 230 17.15 -14.02 -10.09
N TYR A 231 17.11 -15.19 -10.74
CA TYR A 231 15.90 -15.68 -11.42
C TYR A 231 14.77 -15.95 -10.43
N ARG A 232 15.02 -16.76 -9.40
CA ARG A 232 14.03 -17.04 -8.36
C ARG A 232 13.53 -15.79 -7.65
N ARG A 233 14.41 -14.80 -7.42
CA ARG A 233 14.04 -13.51 -6.84
C ARG A 233 13.01 -12.80 -7.68
N ARG A 234 13.20 -12.72 -9.00
CA ARG A 234 12.24 -12.06 -9.91
C ARG A 234 10.87 -12.72 -9.82
N TRP A 235 10.81 -14.05 -9.87
CA TRP A 235 9.56 -14.80 -9.75
C TRP A 235 8.88 -14.66 -8.39
N VAL A 236 9.64 -14.71 -7.29
CA VAL A 236 9.09 -14.51 -5.94
C VAL A 236 8.59 -13.08 -5.76
N ALA A 237 9.33 -12.07 -6.24
CA ALA A 237 8.90 -10.69 -6.19
C ALA A 237 7.61 -10.47 -7.01
N MET A 238 7.54 -11.05 -8.22
CA MET A 238 6.33 -11.03 -9.04
C MET A 238 5.16 -11.68 -8.29
N GLY A 239 5.35 -12.87 -7.72
CA GLY A 239 4.29 -13.58 -6.97
C GLY A 239 3.81 -12.81 -5.73
N ILE A 240 4.71 -12.19 -4.97
CA ILE A 240 4.33 -11.35 -3.82
C ILE A 240 3.54 -10.13 -4.29
N SER A 241 4.01 -9.41 -5.32
CA SER A 241 3.30 -8.24 -5.84
C SER A 241 1.91 -8.60 -6.37
N THR A 242 1.78 -9.69 -7.12
CA THR A 242 0.48 -10.18 -7.61
C THR A 242 -0.42 -10.61 -6.45
N GLY A 243 0.14 -11.26 -5.43
CA GLY A 243 -0.62 -11.65 -4.23
C GLY A 243 -1.17 -10.44 -3.46
N VAL A 244 -0.33 -9.44 -3.20
CA VAL A 244 -0.75 -8.19 -2.53
C VAL A 244 -1.83 -7.48 -3.34
N TRP A 245 -1.66 -7.42 -4.66
CA TRP A 245 -2.62 -6.80 -5.57
C TRP A 245 -3.98 -7.52 -5.57
N LEU A 246 -4.00 -8.86 -5.64
CA LEU A 246 -5.23 -9.65 -5.55
C LEU A 246 -5.92 -9.50 -4.19
N ILE A 247 -5.15 -9.49 -3.11
CA ILE A 247 -5.69 -9.28 -1.75
C ILE A 247 -6.38 -7.91 -1.68
N LEU A 248 -5.75 -6.86 -2.21
CA LEU A 248 -6.33 -5.51 -2.20
C LEU A 248 -7.67 -5.48 -2.95
N TRP A 249 -7.78 -6.14 -4.10
CA TRP A 249 -9.03 -6.24 -4.85
C TRP A 249 -10.12 -7.05 -4.14
N LEU A 250 -9.81 -8.25 -3.68
CA LEU A 250 -10.81 -9.15 -3.08
C LEU A 250 -11.27 -8.64 -1.72
N LEU A 251 -10.33 -8.14 -0.90
CA LEU A 251 -10.65 -7.57 0.41
C LEU A 251 -11.36 -6.22 0.26
N GLY A 252 -10.94 -5.38 -0.70
CA GLY A 252 -11.62 -4.13 -1.03
C GLY A 252 -13.08 -4.39 -1.43
N ALA A 253 -13.31 -5.33 -2.35
CA ALA A 253 -14.65 -5.71 -2.79
C ALA A 253 -15.53 -6.17 -1.61
N TYR A 254 -14.98 -6.99 -0.72
CA TYR A 254 -15.71 -7.44 0.47
C TYR A 254 -16.11 -6.28 1.39
N ILE A 255 -15.21 -5.32 1.62
CA ILE A 255 -15.49 -4.13 2.44
C ILE A 255 -16.59 -3.29 1.79
N PHE A 256 -16.49 -3.00 0.49
CA PHE A 256 -17.50 -2.20 -0.22
C PHE A 256 -18.87 -2.86 -0.20
N VAL A 257 -18.94 -4.17 -0.44
CA VAL A 257 -20.20 -4.91 -0.37
C VAL A 257 -20.81 -4.80 1.02
N LYS A 258 -20.00 -4.89 2.08
CA LYS A 258 -20.50 -4.75 3.47
C LYS A 258 -20.89 -3.33 3.85
N CYS A 259 -20.24 -2.31 3.30
CA CYS A 259 -20.62 -0.92 3.53
C CYS A 259 -21.88 -0.54 2.74
N GLU A 260 -22.06 -1.09 1.53
CA GLU A 260 -23.13 -0.70 0.62
C GLU A 260 -24.34 -1.68 0.65
N GLU A 261 -24.27 -2.76 1.43
CA GLU A 261 -25.32 -3.78 1.57
C GLU A 261 -26.67 -3.15 1.95
N ASP A 262 -26.65 -2.20 2.90
CA ASP A 262 -27.85 -1.57 3.45
C ASP A 262 -28.45 -0.49 2.54
N TYR A 263 -27.67 0.08 1.62
CA TYR A 263 -28.08 1.20 0.77
C TYR A 263 -28.45 0.77 -0.65
N GLN A 264 -27.66 -0.11 -1.26
CA GLN A 264 -27.78 -0.47 -2.69
C GLN A 264 -27.93 -1.97 -2.93
N GLY A 265 -27.82 -2.82 -1.88
CA GLY A 265 -27.99 -4.26 -2.01
C GLY A 265 -26.97 -4.94 -2.94
N TRP A 266 -25.75 -4.42 -2.98
CA TRP A 266 -24.68 -4.91 -3.87
C TRP A 266 -24.38 -6.39 -3.67
N LYS A 267 -24.26 -7.13 -4.78
CA LYS A 267 -23.69 -8.48 -4.74
C LYS A 267 -22.17 -8.38 -4.72
N TYR A 268 -21.51 -9.46 -4.28
CA TYR A 268 -20.03 -9.50 -4.25
C TYR A 268 -19.38 -9.15 -5.60
N PHE A 269 -20.01 -9.55 -6.70
CA PHE A 269 -19.52 -9.26 -8.04
C PHE A 269 -19.57 -7.77 -8.39
N ASP A 270 -20.59 -7.04 -7.93
CA ASP A 270 -20.75 -5.61 -8.18
C ASP A 270 -19.65 -4.81 -7.44
N GLY A 271 -19.40 -5.16 -6.17
CA GLY A 271 -18.29 -4.57 -5.41
C GLY A 271 -16.91 -4.91 -5.99
N PHE A 272 -16.73 -6.12 -6.52
CA PHE A 272 -15.50 -6.51 -7.21
C PHE A 272 -15.30 -5.74 -8.51
N TYR A 273 -16.35 -5.62 -9.33
CA TYR A 273 -16.35 -4.87 -10.57
C TYR A 273 -16.06 -3.38 -10.32
N PHE A 274 -16.72 -2.78 -9.32
CA PHE A 274 -16.47 -1.41 -8.90
C PHE A 274 -15.01 -1.19 -8.49
N CYS A 275 -14.45 -2.08 -7.65
CA CYS A 275 -13.04 -2.02 -7.25
C CYS A 275 -12.10 -2.12 -8.46
N PHE A 276 -12.39 -3.03 -9.40
CA PHE A 276 -11.60 -3.21 -10.61
C PHE A 276 -11.59 -1.93 -11.45
N VAL A 277 -12.77 -1.40 -11.80
CA VAL A 277 -12.93 -0.20 -12.64
C VAL A 277 -12.32 1.04 -12.00
N SER A 278 -12.43 1.17 -10.68
CA SER A 278 -11.88 2.31 -9.91
C SER A 278 -10.35 2.24 -9.81
N LEU A 279 -9.80 1.10 -9.39
CA LEU A 279 -8.36 0.95 -9.16
C LEU A 279 -7.54 0.85 -10.45
N THR A 280 -8.15 0.42 -11.55
CA THR A 280 -7.53 0.44 -12.88
C THR A 280 -7.72 1.77 -13.60
N THR A 281 -8.35 2.75 -12.94
CA THR A 281 -8.63 4.09 -13.49
C THR A 281 -9.39 4.04 -14.82
N ILE A 282 -10.31 3.07 -14.97
CA ILE A 282 -11.24 2.97 -16.12
C ILE A 282 -12.43 3.90 -15.88
N GLY A 283 -12.99 3.87 -14.66
CA GLY A 283 -14.00 4.81 -14.18
C GLY A 283 -15.29 4.91 -14.99
N TYR A 284 -15.96 3.81 -15.34
CA TYR A 284 -17.25 3.85 -16.05
C TYR A 284 -18.37 4.59 -15.31
N GLY A 285 -18.32 4.64 -13.97
CA GLY A 285 -19.32 5.32 -13.13
C GLY A 285 -20.68 4.61 -13.04
N ASP A 286 -20.91 3.55 -13.83
CA ASP A 286 -22.16 2.79 -13.91
C ASP A 286 -22.71 2.26 -12.56
N SER A 287 -21.82 1.83 -11.67
CA SER A 287 -22.19 1.30 -10.35
C SER A 287 -22.62 2.40 -9.37
N LEU A 288 -22.26 3.67 -9.64
CA LEU A 288 -22.72 4.85 -8.89
C LEU A 288 -24.09 5.36 -9.39
N PHE A 289 -24.52 5.02 -10.62
CA PHE A 289 -25.75 5.57 -11.21
C PHE A 289 -27.02 4.82 -10.84
N GLN A 290 -26.94 3.63 -10.21
CA GLN A 290 -28.15 2.90 -9.78
C GLN A 290 -28.93 3.63 -8.67
N THR A 291 -28.30 4.55 -7.93
CA THR A 291 -28.92 5.39 -6.88
C THR A 291 -29.59 6.67 -7.38
N LEU A 292 -29.19 7.24 -8.52
CA LEU A 292 -29.79 8.48 -9.04
C LEU A 292 -31.00 8.23 -9.97
N GLY A 293 -31.23 6.98 -10.37
CA GLY A 293 -32.30 6.59 -11.30
C GLY A 293 -33.62 6.15 -10.67
N THR A 294 -33.71 6.05 -9.34
CA THR A 294 -35.00 5.83 -8.65
C THR A 294 -35.43 7.11 -7.94
N PRO A 295 -36.17 8.01 -8.62
CA PRO A 295 -36.77 9.12 -7.93
C PRO A 295 -37.73 8.56 -6.86
N LEU A 296 -37.58 9.06 -5.62
CA LEU A 296 -38.48 8.84 -4.48
C LEU A 296 -39.96 9.15 -4.78
N SER A 297 -40.30 9.64 -5.98
CA SER A 297 -41.66 9.85 -6.46
C SER A 297 -42.45 8.56 -6.73
N ASN A 298 -41.80 7.40 -6.89
CA ASN A 298 -42.51 6.14 -7.16
C ASN A 298 -42.97 5.38 -5.91
N LEU A 299 -42.47 5.76 -4.73
CA LEU A 299 -42.91 5.17 -3.44
C LEU A 299 -44.24 5.77 -2.95
N SER A 300 -44.64 6.96 -3.40
CA SER A 300 -45.97 7.52 -3.08
C SER A 300 -47.09 7.01 -4.00
N VAL A 301 -46.76 6.43 -5.16
CA VAL A 301 -47.78 5.96 -6.13
C VAL A 301 -48.15 4.50 -5.89
N MET A 302 -47.26 3.68 -5.32
CA MET A 302 -47.56 2.27 -4.99
C MET A 302 -48.44 2.09 -3.74
N ASN A 303 -48.60 3.11 -2.89
CA ASN A 303 -49.47 3.02 -1.71
C ASN A 303 -50.88 3.61 -1.93
N ALA A 304 -51.22 3.95 -3.19
CA ALA A 304 -52.53 4.48 -3.58
C ALA A 304 -53.27 3.59 -4.60
N SER A 305 -52.71 2.42 -4.95
CA SER A 305 -53.30 1.51 -5.96
C SER A 305 -53.09 0.02 -5.67
N SER A 306 -53.20 -0.38 -4.41
CA SER A 306 -53.48 -1.78 -4.02
C SER A 306 -54.05 -1.86 -2.61
#